data_AF-A0A1E4HVV3-F1
#
_entry.id   AF-A0A1E4HVV3-F1
#
_cell.length_a   1.000
_cell.length_b   1.000
_cell.length_c   1.000
_cell.angle_alpha   90.00
_cell.angle_beta   90.00
_cell.angle_gamma   90.00
#
_symmetry.space_group_name_H-M   'P 1'
#
loop_
_entity.id
_entity.type
_entity.pdbx_description
1 polymer ?
#
loop_
_entity_poly.entity_id
_entity_poly.type
_entity_poly.pdbx_seq_one_letter_code
_entity_poly.pdbx_strand_id
1 'polypeptide(L)'
;MTTVFTTTDSPLGELLLVGELGTAGLTLTSLSMGDAQAGLEWQEAPEVFADVVAQLDGYFAGTRTTFDIPLTPGGTEFQQRVWAELDAIPYGTSTTYGAIARTLDLPRERVQAVGAAIGANPVLVVRPCHRVIGADGSMRGYAGGVDRKVALLSLEGVLQPTLL
;
A
#
# COMPACT_ATOMS: atom_id res chain seq x y z
N MET A 1 -20.81 7.24 9.86
CA MET A 1 -19.57 7.48 9.11
C MET A 1 -19.97 7.65 7.67
N THR A 2 -19.44 8.69 7.02
CA THR A 2 -19.72 8.96 5.61
C THR A 2 -18.53 8.49 4.79
N THR A 3 -18.77 7.67 3.76
CA THR A 3 -17.72 7.29 2.82
C THR A 3 -17.42 8.46 1.91
N VAL A 4 -16.18 8.93 1.97
CA VAL A 4 -15.68 10.06 1.18
C VAL A 4 -14.53 9.61 0.29
N PHE A 5 -14.31 10.30 -0.82
CA PHE A 5 -13.19 10.02 -1.72
C PHE A 5 -12.60 11.28 -2.33
N THR A 6 -11.41 11.12 -2.91
CA THR A 6 -10.81 12.09 -3.83
C THR A 6 -9.89 11.36 -4.81
N THR A 7 -9.56 11.99 -5.93
CA THR A 7 -8.47 11.55 -6.80
C THR A 7 -7.32 12.55 -6.77
N THR A 8 -6.10 12.07 -6.96
CA THR A 8 -4.91 12.92 -7.07
C THR A 8 -3.92 12.32 -8.07
N ASP A 9 -3.23 13.18 -8.81
CA ASP A 9 -2.14 12.76 -9.69
C ASP A 9 -0.92 12.30 -8.88
N SER A 10 -0.14 11.38 -9.45
CA SER A 10 1.13 10.93 -8.88
C SER A 10 2.07 10.40 -9.98
N PRO A 11 3.36 10.15 -9.67
CA PRO A 11 4.28 9.45 -10.58
C PRO A 11 3.82 8.04 -10.97
N LEU A 12 2.83 7.46 -10.27
CA LEU A 12 2.23 6.17 -10.58
C LEU A 12 0.95 6.30 -11.43
N GLY A 13 0.58 7.50 -11.85
CA GLY A 13 -0.72 7.84 -12.43
C GLY A 13 -1.71 8.30 -11.36
N GLU A 14 -2.98 8.45 -11.76
CA GLU A 14 -4.04 8.86 -10.85
C GLU A 14 -4.23 7.85 -9.72
N LEU A 15 -4.32 8.37 -8.51
CA LEU A 15 -4.62 7.64 -7.28
C LEU A 15 -6.04 7.94 -6.84
N LEU A 16 -6.79 6.90 -6.49
CA LEU A 16 -8.10 7.02 -5.84
C LEU A 16 -7.93 6.74 -4.34
N LEU A 17 -8.24 7.74 -3.52
CA LEU A 17 -8.22 7.67 -2.07
C LEU A 17 -9.67 7.60 -1.57
N VAL A 18 -9.96 6.64 -0.71
CA VAL A 18 -11.28 6.47 -0.10
C VAL A 18 -11.12 6.37 1.40
N GLY A 19 -11.99 7.03 2.14
CA GLY A 19 -11.95 7.02 3.59
C GLY A 19 -13.32 7.15 4.22
N GLU A 20 -13.35 6.98 5.54
CA GLU A 20 -14.52 7.21 6.36
C GLU A 20 -14.33 8.51 7.14
N LEU A 21 -15.28 9.43 6.99
CA LEU A 21 -15.32 10.66 7.78
C LEU A 21 -16.13 10.43 9.05
N GLY A 22 -15.44 10.48 10.18
CA GLY A 22 -16.01 10.41 11.52
C GLY A 22 -15.84 11.72 12.29
N THR A 23 -16.27 11.73 13.55
CA THR A 23 -16.12 12.89 14.45
C THR A 23 -14.66 13.16 14.83
N ALA A 24 -13.80 12.14 14.78
CA ALA A 24 -12.37 12.23 15.08
C ALA A 24 -11.51 12.61 13.86
N GLY A 25 -12.13 12.80 12.67
CA GLY A 25 -11.44 13.07 11.41
C GLY A 25 -11.59 11.93 10.41
N LEU A 26 -10.72 11.96 9.39
CA LEU A 26 -10.65 10.99 8.30
C LEU A 26 -9.85 9.75 8.73
N THR A 27 -10.37 8.57 8.43
CA THR A 27 -9.57 7.33 8.35
C THR A 27 -9.51 6.84 6.91
N LEU A 28 -8.32 6.50 6.42
CA LEU A 28 -8.13 5.97 5.08
C LEU A 28 -8.56 4.50 5.05
N THR A 29 -9.50 4.19 4.17
CA THR A 29 -10.03 2.84 3.97
C THR A 29 -9.36 2.15 2.78
N SER A 30 -9.13 2.89 1.69
CA SER A 30 -8.37 2.38 0.55
C SER A 30 -7.56 3.45 -0.17
N LEU A 31 -6.47 3.01 -0.78
CA LEU A 31 -5.68 3.74 -1.76
C LEU A 31 -5.42 2.79 -2.91
N SER A 32 -5.95 3.14 -4.07
CA SER A 32 -5.86 2.36 -5.30
C SER A 32 -5.34 3.22 -6.46
N MET A 33 -4.95 2.56 -7.55
CA MET A 33 -4.35 3.19 -8.73
C MET A 33 -4.75 2.42 -9.98
N GLY A 34 -4.75 3.09 -11.14
CA GLY A 34 -5.25 2.52 -12.40
C GLY A 34 -6.75 2.77 -12.58
N ASP A 35 -7.48 1.83 -13.18
CA ASP A 35 -8.90 1.99 -13.54
C ASP A 35 -9.87 1.87 -12.34
N ALA A 36 -9.40 2.15 -11.11
CA ALA A 36 -10.24 2.12 -9.92
C ALA A 36 -11.27 3.25 -9.99
N GLN A 37 -12.54 2.92 -9.80
CA GLN A 37 -13.63 3.88 -9.89
C GLN A 37 -14.26 4.13 -8.53
N ALA A 38 -14.67 5.38 -8.30
CA ALA A 38 -15.47 5.73 -7.14
C ALA A 38 -16.81 5.00 -7.16
N GLY A 39 -17.27 4.58 -5.99
CA GLY A 39 -18.61 4.04 -5.81
C GLY A 39 -19.68 5.13 -6.03
N LEU A 40 -20.81 4.73 -6.59
CA LEU A 40 -21.91 5.64 -6.97
C LEU A 40 -22.51 6.43 -5.79
N GLU A 41 -22.33 5.94 -4.56
CA GLU A 41 -22.88 6.55 -3.34
C GLU A 41 -21.84 7.33 -2.52
N TRP A 42 -20.59 7.40 -2.98
CA TRP A 42 -19.53 8.07 -2.23
C TRP A 42 -19.55 9.57 -2.45
N GLN A 43 -19.16 10.33 -1.43
CA GLN A 43 -19.08 11.78 -1.50
C GLN A 43 -17.66 12.23 -1.84
N GLU A 44 -17.49 13.00 -2.91
CA GLU A 44 -16.20 13.63 -3.20
C GLU A 44 -15.91 14.75 -2.16
N ALA A 45 -14.75 14.71 -1.52
CA ALA A 45 -14.36 15.64 -0.46
C ALA A 45 -12.83 15.84 -0.41
N PRO A 46 -12.20 16.44 -1.44
CA PRO A 46 -10.74 16.57 -1.53
C PRO A 46 -10.08 17.22 -0.30
N GLU A 47 -10.78 18.17 0.32
CA GLU A 47 -10.28 18.94 1.46
C GLU A 47 -9.97 18.07 2.68
N VAL A 48 -10.71 16.97 2.90
CA VAL A 48 -10.46 16.11 4.06
C VAL A 48 -9.24 15.20 3.87
N PHE A 49 -8.79 15.02 2.62
CA PHE A 49 -7.61 14.23 2.26
C PHE A 49 -6.34 15.07 2.14
N ALA A 50 -6.38 16.38 2.36
CA ALA A 50 -5.25 17.29 2.13
C ALA A 50 -3.95 16.84 2.83
N ASP A 51 -4.06 16.35 4.07
CA ASP A 51 -2.90 15.81 4.79
C ASP A 51 -2.37 14.52 4.13
N VAL A 52 -3.26 13.57 3.80
CA VAL A 52 -2.87 12.32 3.12
C VAL A 52 -2.17 12.60 1.79
N VAL A 53 -2.68 13.54 0.99
CA VAL A 53 -2.07 13.95 -0.28
C VAL A 53 -0.70 14.58 -0.04
N ALA A 54 -0.56 15.50 0.90
CA ALA A 54 0.74 16.08 1.26
C ALA A 54 1.73 15.02 1.77
N GLN A 55 1.23 13.96 2.41
CA GLN A 55 2.05 12.83 2.80
C GLN A 55 2.57 12.03 1.61
N LEU A 56 1.70 11.69 0.66
CA LEU A 56 2.05 11.01 -0.58
C LEU A 56 3.01 11.83 -1.45
N ASP A 57 2.77 13.14 -1.57
CA ASP A 57 3.65 14.03 -2.33
C ASP A 57 5.08 14.03 -1.77
N GLY A 58 5.22 14.15 -0.45
CA GLY A 58 6.53 14.07 0.19
C GLY A 58 7.20 12.70 0.01
N TYR A 59 6.42 11.61 -0.02
CA TYR A 59 6.95 10.27 -0.27
C TYR A 59 7.46 10.14 -1.71
N PHE A 60 6.68 10.56 -2.70
CA PHE A 60 7.06 10.53 -4.11
C PHE A 60 8.21 11.50 -4.44
N ALA A 61 8.35 12.59 -3.70
CA ALA A 61 9.49 13.50 -3.79
C ALA A 61 10.76 12.98 -3.11
N GLY A 62 10.70 11.83 -2.40
CA GLY A 62 11.81 11.27 -1.64
C GLY A 62 12.16 12.05 -0.36
N THR A 63 11.31 12.98 0.08
CA THR A 63 11.50 13.78 1.30
C THR A 63 10.82 13.19 2.53
N ARG A 64 10.04 12.11 2.36
CA ARG A 64 9.35 11.37 3.42
C ARG A 64 9.53 9.87 3.23
N THR A 65 9.79 9.17 4.34
CA THR A 65 9.98 7.71 4.34
C THR A 65 8.95 6.96 5.20
N THR A 66 8.10 7.69 5.94
CA THR A 66 7.07 7.14 6.84
C THR A 66 5.74 7.87 6.68
N PHE A 67 4.64 7.16 6.89
CA PHE A 67 3.29 7.73 6.89
C PHE A 67 2.72 7.78 8.31
N ASP A 68 2.00 8.85 8.61
CA ASP A 68 1.17 9.01 9.81
C ASP A 68 -0.28 9.20 9.38
N ILE A 69 -0.88 8.13 8.84
CA ILE A 69 -2.24 8.15 8.28
C ILE A 69 -3.10 7.17 9.07
N PRO A 70 -4.17 7.64 9.75
CA PRO A 70 -5.12 6.76 10.40
C PRO A 70 -5.79 5.82 9.39
N LEU A 71 -5.78 4.51 9.65
CA LEU A 71 -6.38 3.51 8.78
C LEU A 71 -7.68 2.98 9.38
N THR A 72 -8.70 2.79 8.55
CA THR A 72 -9.94 2.10 8.96
C THR A 72 -9.61 0.63 9.28
N PRO A 73 -9.91 0.13 10.48
CA PRO A 73 -9.72 -1.29 10.79
C PRO A 73 -10.55 -2.17 9.86
N GLY A 74 -9.98 -3.26 9.35
CA GLY A 74 -10.67 -4.14 8.41
C GLY A 74 -9.93 -5.44 8.15
N GLY A 75 -10.48 -6.26 7.27
CA GLY A 75 -9.93 -7.58 6.93
C GLY A 75 -10.12 -8.64 8.02
N THR A 76 -9.86 -9.88 7.64
CA THR A 76 -9.83 -11.04 8.55
C THR A 76 -8.66 -10.95 9.53
N GLU A 77 -8.73 -11.65 10.67
CA GLU A 77 -7.62 -11.74 11.62
C GLU A 77 -6.30 -12.17 10.95
N PHE A 78 -6.39 -13.11 10.00
CA PHE A 78 -5.21 -13.57 9.25
C PHE A 78 -4.63 -12.45 8.37
N GLN A 79 -5.47 -11.69 7.66
CA GLN A 79 -5.03 -10.54 6.88
C GLN A 79 -4.40 -9.48 7.76
N GLN A 80 -5.02 -9.13 8.89
CA GLN A 80 -4.49 -8.13 9.83
C GLN A 80 -3.12 -8.53 10.36
N ARG A 81 -2.90 -9.81 10.70
CA ARG A 81 -1.58 -10.32 11.09
C ARG A 81 -0.55 -10.18 9.98
N VAL A 82 -0.90 -10.54 8.74
CA VAL A 82 0.00 -10.38 7.58
C VAL A 82 0.28 -8.91 7.29
N TRP A 83 -0.73 -8.05 7.42
CA TRP A 83 -0.60 -6.61 7.19
C TRP A 83 0.26 -5.92 8.24
N ALA A 84 0.20 -6.36 9.49
CA ALA A 84 1.12 -5.89 10.53
C ALA A 84 2.58 -6.18 10.17
N GLU A 85 2.86 -7.35 9.60
CA GLU A 85 4.20 -7.68 9.09
C GLU A 85 4.60 -6.78 7.90
N LEU A 86 3.64 -6.38 7.05
CA LEU A 86 3.91 -5.43 5.96
C LEU A 86 4.25 -4.05 6.52
N ASP A 87 3.44 -3.56 7.46
CA ASP A 87 3.58 -2.23 8.05
C ASP A 87 4.93 -2.10 8.81
N ALA A 88 5.50 -3.22 9.26
CA ALA A 88 6.81 -3.29 9.90
C ALA A 88 8.02 -3.27 8.93
N ILE A 89 7.82 -3.42 7.61
CA ILE A 89 8.93 -3.44 6.63
C ILE A 89 9.47 -2.01 6.45
N PRO A 90 10.74 -1.71 6.79
CA PRO A 90 11.27 -0.35 6.66
C PRO A 90 11.35 0.12 5.21
N TYR A 91 11.23 1.44 5.02
CA TYR A 91 11.56 2.11 3.76
C TYR A 91 12.97 1.74 3.30
N GLY A 92 13.14 1.53 1.98
CA GLY A 92 14.44 1.22 1.40
C GLY A 92 14.90 -0.22 1.65
N THR A 93 13.99 -1.08 2.10
CA THR A 93 14.26 -2.51 2.27
C THR A 93 13.21 -3.36 1.56
N SER A 94 13.52 -4.65 1.38
CA SER A 94 12.57 -5.62 0.86
C SER A 94 12.61 -6.91 1.66
N THR A 95 11.54 -7.68 1.58
CA THR A 95 11.44 -9.02 2.17
C THR A 95 10.84 -10.00 1.16
N THR A 96 10.72 -11.26 1.53
CA THR A 96 10.10 -12.28 0.67
C THR A 96 8.80 -12.81 1.27
N TYR A 97 7.91 -13.32 0.42
CA TYR A 97 6.68 -13.99 0.88
C TYR A 97 6.97 -15.12 1.88
N GLY A 98 8.05 -15.87 1.66
CA GLY A 98 8.49 -16.92 2.56
C GLY A 98 9.07 -16.40 3.88
N ALA A 99 9.70 -15.22 3.88
CA ALA A 99 10.16 -14.59 5.12
C ALA A 99 8.99 -14.14 6.00
N ILE A 100 7.96 -13.52 5.42
CA ILE A 100 6.73 -13.15 6.15
C ILE A 100 6.06 -14.39 6.74
N ALA A 101 5.92 -15.47 5.95
CA ALA A 101 5.35 -16.71 6.45
C ALA A 101 6.14 -17.27 7.65
N ARG A 102 7.48 -17.19 7.62
CA ARG A 102 8.34 -17.61 8.75
C ARG A 102 8.16 -16.74 9.98
N THR A 103 8.08 -15.40 9.84
CA THR A 103 7.86 -14.50 10.99
C THR A 103 6.53 -14.78 11.68
N LEU A 104 5.53 -15.23 10.93
CA LEU A 104 4.21 -15.59 11.44
C LEU A 104 4.10 -17.04 11.95
N ASP A 105 5.21 -17.78 12.03
CA ASP A 105 5.29 -19.20 12.38
C ASP A 105 4.36 -20.09 11.53
N LEU A 106 4.23 -19.76 10.24
CA LEU A 106 3.41 -20.51 9.30
C LEU A 106 4.25 -21.53 8.53
N PRO A 107 3.70 -22.73 8.27
CA PRO A 107 4.39 -23.73 7.48
C PRO A 107 4.42 -23.34 6.00
N ARG A 108 5.35 -23.93 5.24
CA ARG A 108 5.67 -23.51 3.85
C ARG A 108 4.46 -23.54 2.91
N GLU A 109 3.54 -24.48 3.10
CA GLU A 109 2.30 -24.59 2.32
C GLU A 109 1.37 -23.38 2.47
N ARG A 110 1.55 -22.55 3.51
CA ARG A 110 0.74 -21.34 3.73
C ARG A 110 1.26 -20.09 3.02
N VAL A 111 2.40 -20.17 2.33
CA VAL A 111 2.99 -19.02 1.60
C VAL A 111 2.01 -18.46 0.55
N GLN A 112 1.22 -19.30 -0.11
CA GLN A 112 0.19 -18.83 -1.05
C GLN A 112 -0.92 -18.03 -0.35
N ALA A 113 -1.35 -18.46 0.84
CA ALA A 113 -2.33 -17.72 1.64
C ALA A 113 -1.78 -16.37 2.11
N VAL A 114 -0.49 -16.31 2.47
CA VAL A 114 0.20 -15.04 2.76
C VAL A 114 0.18 -14.14 1.53
N GLY A 115 0.52 -14.67 0.34
CA GLY A 115 0.43 -13.93 -0.91
C GLY A 115 -0.97 -13.36 -1.19
N ALA A 116 -2.02 -14.14 -0.97
CA ALA A 116 -3.41 -13.69 -1.11
C ALA A 116 -3.77 -12.59 -0.09
N ALA A 117 -3.34 -12.72 1.17
CA ALA A 117 -3.55 -11.70 2.18
C ALA A 117 -2.82 -10.38 1.86
N ILE A 118 -1.59 -10.46 1.34
CA ILE A 118 -0.83 -9.30 0.86
C ILE A 118 -1.55 -8.64 -0.34
N GLY A 119 -2.04 -9.45 -1.28
CA GLY A 119 -2.78 -8.96 -2.45
C GLY A 119 -4.12 -8.29 -2.08
N ALA A 120 -4.69 -8.64 -0.94
CA ALA A 120 -5.89 -8.01 -0.40
C ALA A 120 -5.63 -6.69 0.34
N ASN A 121 -4.39 -6.18 0.37
CA ASN A 121 -4.08 -4.88 0.96
C ASN A 121 -4.93 -3.76 0.32
N PRO A 122 -5.80 -3.07 1.08
CA PRO A 122 -6.65 -2.03 0.51
C PRO A 122 -5.93 -0.68 0.35
N VAL A 123 -4.82 -0.45 1.04
CA VAL A 123 -4.11 0.85 1.10
C VAL A 123 -2.72 0.74 0.49
N LEU A 124 -2.67 0.66 -0.85
CA LEU A 124 -1.40 0.58 -1.57
C LEU A 124 -0.49 1.78 -1.25
N VAL A 125 0.82 1.61 -1.45
CA VAL A 125 1.89 2.59 -1.11
C VAL A 125 2.06 2.78 0.40
N VAL A 126 0.99 3.15 1.11
CA VAL A 126 0.97 3.38 2.56
C VAL A 126 1.29 2.10 3.32
N ARG A 127 0.55 1.02 3.04
CA ARG A 127 0.94 -0.33 3.47
C ARG A 127 1.85 -0.93 2.40
N PRO A 128 3.12 -1.21 2.70
CA PRO A 128 4.16 -1.36 1.68
C PRO A 128 4.21 -2.78 1.10
N CYS A 129 3.10 -3.28 0.55
CA CYS A 129 3.05 -4.59 -0.10
C CYS A 129 3.99 -4.70 -1.33
N HIS A 130 4.40 -3.57 -1.92
CA HIS A 130 5.42 -3.53 -2.98
C HIS A 130 6.81 -3.96 -2.51
N ARG A 131 7.10 -3.90 -1.20
CA ARG A 131 8.38 -4.34 -0.61
C ARG A 131 8.52 -5.87 -0.49
N VAL A 132 7.48 -6.64 -0.83
CA VAL A 132 7.52 -8.11 -0.78
C VAL A 132 7.80 -8.68 -2.16
N ILE A 133 8.89 -9.43 -2.32
CA ILE A 133 9.34 -9.99 -3.60
C ILE A 133 9.43 -11.51 -3.58
N GLY A 134 9.55 -12.13 -4.75
CA GLY A 134 9.87 -13.56 -4.85
C GLY A 134 11.25 -13.86 -4.27
N ALA A 135 11.45 -15.06 -3.74
CA ALA A 135 12.76 -15.48 -3.23
C ALA A 135 13.84 -15.59 -4.34
N ASP A 136 13.39 -15.69 -5.59
CA ASP A 136 14.20 -15.64 -6.81
C ASP A 136 14.44 -14.20 -7.32
N GLY A 137 14.00 -13.18 -6.58
CA GLY A 137 14.04 -11.78 -6.98
C GLY A 137 12.90 -11.36 -7.92
N SER A 138 11.94 -12.24 -8.23
CA SER A 138 10.88 -11.90 -9.17
C SER A 138 9.90 -10.85 -8.62
N MET A 139 9.58 -9.88 -9.49
CA MET A 139 8.59 -8.83 -9.22
C MET A 139 7.22 -9.31 -9.69
N ARG A 140 6.51 -10.02 -8.81
CA ARG A 140 5.15 -10.53 -9.08
C ARG A 140 4.15 -10.00 -8.05
N GLY A 141 2.86 -10.13 -8.35
CA GLY A 141 1.79 -10.06 -7.35
C GLY A 141 1.55 -8.69 -6.70
N TYR A 142 1.69 -7.59 -7.44
CA TYR A 142 1.31 -6.26 -6.97
C TYR A 142 0.02 -5.80 -7.64
N ALA A 143 -0.98 -5.41 -6.85
CA ALA A 143 -2.30 -5.03 -7.34
C ALA A 143 -2.27 -3.83 -8.29
N GLY A 144 -1.34 -2.88 -8.07
CA GLY A 144 -1.11 -1.75 -8.98
C GLY A 144 -0.33 -2.08 -10.25
N GLY A 145 0.06 -3.33 -10.47
CA GLY A 145 0.87 -3.76 -11.62
C GLY A 145 2.38 -3.72 -11.37
N VAL A 146 3.12 -4.60 -12.06
CA VAL A 146 4.55 -4.82 -11.82
C VAL A 146 5.39 -3.57 -12.07
N ASP A 147 5.08 -2.78 -13.08
CA ASP A 147 5.84 -1.56 -13.41
C ASP A 147 5.80 -0.54 -12.27
N ARG A 148 4.64 -0.37 -11.62
CA ARG A 148 4.49 0.50 -10.45
C ARG A 148 5.25 -0.02 -9.23
N LYS A 149 5.26 -1.34 -9.03
CA LYS A 149 6.07 -1.99 -7.99
C LYS A 149 7.56 -1.68 -8.18
N VAL A 150 8.06 -1.81 -9.41
CA VAL A 150 9.45 -1.51 -9.76
C VAL A 150 9.76 -0.02 -9.56
N ALA A 151 8.86 0.88 -9.97
CA ALA A 151 9.02 2.31 -9.77
C ALA A 151 9.13 2.67 -8.28
N LEU A 152 8.25 2.12 -7.43
CA LEU A 152 8.30 2.31 -5.98
C LEU A 152 9.60 1.78 -5.37
N LEU A 153 9.99 0.55 -5.71
CA LEU A 153 11.25 -0.02 -5.20
C LEU A 153 12.49 0.77 -5.67
N SER A 154 12.44 1.37 -6.85
CA SER A 154 13.52 2.23 -7.36
C SER A 154 13.55 3.57 -6.64
N LEU A 155 12.39 4.19 -6.41
CA LEU A 155 12.24 5.40 -5.59
C LEU A 155 12.84 5.20 -4.20
N GLU A 156 12.58 4.04 -3.59
CA GLU A 156 13.10 3.70 -2.26
C GLU A 156 14.58 3.29 -2.25
N GLY A 157 15.24 3.20 -3.42
CA GLY A 157 16.63 2.77 -3.54
C GLY A 157 16.86 1.27 -3.32
N VAL A 158 15.81 0.45 -3.27
CA VAL A 158 15.90 -1.01 -3.20
C VAL A 158 16.41 -1.57 -4.53
N LEU A 159 15.89 -1.05 -5.63
CA LEU A 159 16.40 -1.33 -6.97
C LEU A 159 17.31 -0.19 -7.39
N GLN A 160 18.57 -0.51 -7.65
CA GLN A 160 19.48 0.47 -8.22
C GLN A 160 19.17 0.65 -9.72
N PRO A 161 19.23 1.87 -10.25
CA PRO A 161 19.27 2.07 -11.69
C PRO A 161 20.42 1.22 -12.23
N THR A 162 20.16 0.41 -13.26
CA THR A 162 21.26 -0.25 -13.96
C THR A 162 22.09 0.88 -14.58
N LEU A 163 23.28 1.12 -14.04
CA LEU A 163 24.25 2.02 -14.65
C LEU A 163 24.58 1.42 -16.02
N LEU A 164 24.08 2.06 -17.09
CA LEU A 164 24.51 1.80 -18.46
C LEU A 164 25.89 2.42 -18.70
#